data_AF-A0A7C3QXP4-F1
#
_entry.id   AF-A0A7C3QXP4-F1
#
_cell.length_a   1.000
_cell.length_b   1.000
_cell.length_c   1.000
_cell.angle_alpha   90.00
_cell.angle_beta   90.00
_cell.angle_gamma   90.00
#
_symmetry.space_group_name_H-M   'P 1'
#
loop_
_entity.id
_entity.type
_entity.pdbx_description
1 polymer ?
#
loop_
_entity_poly.entity_id
_entity_poly.type
_entity_poly.pdbx_seq_one_letter_code
_entity_poly.pdbx_strand_id
1 'polypeptide(L)'
;HDDFETATIDEPSIRARGSMLGAAGMIVLDNSRDMVTAAHNAMEFFAHESCGKCFPCRIGTQRLVERLNGDGPNDMKTWLEEVNDLNAAMKSVSACGLGMAAPLVVESLVRHFPDQVTAHVEAKAR
;
A
#
# COMPACT_ATOMS: atom_id res chain seq x y z
N HIS A 1 -1.32 17.62 -9.70
CA HIS A 1 -1.98 16.30 -9.62
C HIS A 1 -3.43 16.66 -9.45
N ASP A 2 -4.10 16.87 -10.57
CA ASP A 2 -5.29 17.73 -10.64
C ASP A 2 -6.57 16.95 -10.32
N ASP A 3 -6.42 15.64 -10.09
CA ASP A 3 -7.52 14.76 -9.76
C ASP A 3 -8.27 15.26 -8.50
N PHE A 4 -7.59 15.78 -7.48
CA PHE A 4 -8.24 16.06 -6.20
C PHE A 4 -8.94 17.42 -6.08
N GLU A 5 -8.81 18.33 -7.06
CA GLU A 5 -9.40 19.68 -6.97
C GLU A 5 -10.94 19.67 -6.92
N THR A 6 -11.55 18.64 -7.53
CA THR A 6 -13.00 18.45 -7.58
C THR A 6 -13.50 17.35 -6.63
N ALA A 7 -12.63 16.85 -5.75
CA ALA A 7 -12.99 15.76 -4.86
C ALA A 7 -13.89 16.23 -3.72
N THR A 8 -15.06 15.61 -3.61
CA THR A 8 -15.93 15.72 -2.44
C THR A 8 -15.72 14.53 -1.51
N ILE A 9 -15.96 14.72 -0.21
CA ILE A 9 -15.81 13.69 0.83
C ILE A 9 -17.12 12.89 0.93
N ASP A 10 -17.41 12.13 -0.12
CA ASP A 10 -18.52 11.17 -0.18
C ASP A 10 -18.08 9.88 -0.88
N GLU A 11 -18.77 8.79 -0.58
CA GLU A 11 -18.40 7.46 -1.09
C GLU A 11 -18.34 7.40 -2.63
N PRO A 12 -19.31 7.96 -3.39
CA PRO A 12 -19.22 8.00 -4.86
C PRO A 12 -17.96 8.69 -5.38
N SER A 13 -17.66 9.90 -4.88
CA SER A 13 -16.48 10.68 -5.30
C SER A 13 -15.17 9.97 -4.97
N ILE A 14 -15.03 9.42 -3.77
CA ILE A 14 -13.81 8.73 -3.34
C ILE A 14 -13.62 7.40 -4.07
N ARG A 15 -14.70 6.64 -4.27
CA ARG A 15 -14.66 5.37 -5.00
C ARG A 15 -14.30 5.56 -6.46
N ALA A 16 -14.82 6.61 -7.11
CA ALA A 16 -14.49 6.94 -8.50
C ALA A 16 -12.98 7.21 -8.72
N ARG A 17 -12.25 7.56 -7.65
CA ARG A 17 -10.80 7.82 -7.67
C ARG A 17 -9.96 6.60 -7.27
N GLY A 18 -10.59 5.42 -7.18
CA GLY A 18 -9.91 4.17 -6.85
C GLY A 18 -9.45 4.09 -5.39
N SER A 19 -10.13 4.81 -4.50
CA SER A 19 -9.96 4.75 -3.04
C SER A 19 -11.27 4.30 -2.37
N MET A 20 -11.31 4.27 -1.05
CA MET A 20 -12.47 3.88 -0.24
C MET A 20 -12.68 4.87 0.90
N LEU A 21 -13.92 5.30 1.12
CA LEU A 21 -14.29 6.11 2.28
C LEU A 21 -14.69 5.20 3.45
N GLY A 22 -13.77 5.00 4.39
CA GLY A 22 -14.02 4.27 5.64
C GLY A 22 -14.67 5.15 6.70
N ALA A 23 -14.04 5.26 7.87
CA ALA A 23 -14.51 6.10 8.99
C ALA A 23 -14.38 7.63 8.75
N ALA A 24 -14.12 8.05 7.50
CA ALA A 24 -13.83 9.44 7.12
C ALA A 24 -12.66 10.10 7.90
N GLY A 25 -11.76 9.30 8.47
CA GLY A 25 -10.49 9.79 9.01
C GLY A 25 -9.54 10.17 7.88
N MET A 26 -9.00 11.39 7.92
CA MET A 26 -8.12 11.93 6.88
C MET A 26 -6.75 12.30 7.46
N ILE A 27 -5.69 11.86 6.77
CA ILE A 27 -4.31 12.21 7.10
C ILE A 27 -3.77 13.04 5.93
N VAL A 28 -3.25 14.22 6.23
CA VAL A 28 -2.66 15.13 5.24
C VAL A 28 -1.15 15.14 5.41
N LEU A 29 -0.43 14.81 4.34
CA LEU A 29 1.03 14.81 4.26
C LEU A 29 1.45 15.83 3.21
N ASP A 30 2.47 16.62 3.51
CA ASP A 30 3.03 17.59 2.58
C ASP A 30 4.14 16.99 1.71
N ASN A 31 4.62 17.75 0.73
CA ASN A 31 5.64 17.30 -0.22
C ASN A 31 7.03 17.10 0.41
N SER A 32 7.20 17.38 1.71
CA SER A 32 8.46 17.13 2.42
C SER A 32 8.60 15.68 2.89
N ARG A 33 7.59 14.83 2.68
CA ARG A 33 7.55 13.45 3.18
C ARG A 33 7.97 12.45 2.11
N ASP A 34 8.74 11.47 2.55
CA ASP A 34 8.96 10.24 1.77
C ASP A 34 7.72 9.36 1.91
N MET A 35 7.05 9.13 0.78
CA MET A 35 5.82 8.35 0.75
C MET A 35 6.08 6.85 0.89
N VAL A 36 7.27 6.36 0.56
CA VAL A 36 7.65 4.97 0.81
C VAL A 36 7.72 4.72 2.31
N THR A 37 8.39 5.60 3.07
CA THR A 37 8.41 5.56 4.53
C THR A 37 7.00 5.70 5.14
N ALA A 38 6.16 6.59 4.60
CA ALA A 38 4.78 6.74 5.10
C ALA A 38 3.94 5.46 4.89
N ALA A 39 4.04 4.84 3.71
CA ALA A 39 3.37 3.58 3.41
C ALA A 39 3.93 2.42 4.25
N HIS A 40 5.24 2.39 4.49
CA HIS A 40 5.89 1.42 5.35
C HIS A 40 5.31 1.46 6.78
N ASN A 41 5.25 2.64 7.40
CA ASN A 41 4.69 2.80 8.74
C ASN A 41 3.22 2.35 8.81
N ALA A 42 2.42 2.65 7.78
CA ALA A 42 1.04 2.19 7.70
C ALA A 42 0.94 0.67 7.57
N MET A 43 1.80 0.05 6.77
CA MET A 43 1.86 -1.40 6.62
C MET A 43 2.37 -2.10 7.88
N GLU A 44 3.32 -1.51 8.60
CA GLU A 44 3.80 -2.01 9.89
C GLU A 44 2.65 -2.05 10.91
N PHE A 45 1.83 -0.99 10.96
CA PHE A 45 0.60 -0.99 11.77
C PHE A 45 -0.34 -2.13 11.38
N PHE A 46 -0.64 -2.34 10.09
CA PHE A 46 -1.48 -3.45 9.65
C PHE A 46 -0.90 -4.82 9.99
N ALA A 47 0.42 -4.95 9.92
CA ALA A 47 1.12 -6.18 10.24
C ALA A 47 1.10 -6.48 11.74
N HIS A 48 1.19 -5.44 12.58
CA HIS A 48 1.08 -5.53 14.05
C HIS A 48 -0.36 -5.84 14.49
N GLU A 49 -1.36 -5.18 13.92
CA GLU A 49 -2.77 -5.34 14.28
C GLU A 49 -3.46 -6.53 13.60
N SER A 50 -2.75 -7.27 12.75
CA SER A 50 -3.27 -8.51 12.16
C SER A 50 -3.56 -9.54 13.26
N CYS A 51 -4.81 -9.98 13.36
CA CYS A 51 -5.21 -11.04 14.29
C CYS A 51 -4.62 -12.43 13.97
N GLY A 52 -3.96 -12.58 12.81
CA GLY A 52 -3.21 -13.77 12.43
C GLY A 52 -4.05 -14.98 11.97
N LYS A 53 -5.39 -14.82 11.87
CA LYS A 53 -6.31 -15.94 11.57
C LYS A 53 -6.19 -16.46 10.13
N CYS A 54 -6.09 -15.57 9.14
CA CYS A 54 -5.99 -15.97 7.73
C CYS A 54 -4.55 -15.82 7.23
N PHE A 55 -4.03 -16.87 6.59
CA PHE A 55 -2.68 -16.88 5.99
C PHE A 55 -2.39 -15.71 5.06
N PRO A 56 -3.26 -15.33 4.09
CA PRO A 56 -2.96 -14.23 3.18
C PRO A 56 -2.74 -12.91 3.92
N CYS A 57 -3.55 -12.58 4.93
CA CYS A 57 -3.35 -11.38 5.73
C CYS A 57 -2.08 -11.50 6.59
N ARG A 58 -1.95 -12.57 7.39
CA ARG A 58 -0.84 -12.71 8.36
C ARG A 58 0.53 -12.67 7.70
N ILE A 59 0.67 -13.36 6.57
CA ILE A 59 1.94 -13.45 5.84
C ILE A 59 2.07 -12.25 4.91
N GLY A 60 1.00 -11.89 4.19
CA GLY A 60 1.04 -10.83 3.18
C GLY A 60 1.39 -9.47 3.76
N THR A 61 0.84 -9.07 4.92
CA THR A 61 1.21 -7.80 5.55
C THR A 61 2.70 -7.75 5.90
N GLN A 62 3.25 -8.85 6.44
CA GLN A 62 4.68 -8.96 6.77
C GLN A 62 5.54 -8.88 5.51
N ARG A 63 5.18 -9.60 4.44
CA ARG A 63 5.91 -9.54 3.17
C ARG A 63 5.87 -8.15 2.54
N LEU A 64 4.74 -7.45 2.60
CA LEU A 64 4.67 -6.08 2.10
C LEU A 64 5.53 -5.12 2.94
N VAL A 65 5.62 -5.29 4.26
CA VAL A 65 6.57 -4.55 5.11
C VAL A 65 8.01 -4.83 4.71
N GLU A 66 8.39 -6.10 4.54
CA GLU A 66 9.72 -6.51 4.06
C GLU A 66 10.05 -5.87 2.70
N ARG A 67 9.10 -5.84 1.76
CA ARG A 67 9.30 -5.21 0.43
C ARG A 67 9.51 -3.70 0.51
N LEU A 68 8.87 -3.02 1.45
CA LEU A 68 9.06 -1.59 1.69
C LEU A 68 10.30 -1.28 2.55
N ASN A 69 10.85 -2.26 3.26
CA ASN A 69 12.15 -2.18 3.94
C ASN A 69 13.34 -2.44 3.00
N GLY A 70 13.09 -2.97 1.81
CA GLY A 70 14.11 -3.35 0.84
C GLY A 70 14.60 -4.80 0.97
N ASP A 71 13.88 -5.67 1.68
CA ASP A 71 14.23 -7.09 1.85
C ASP A 71 13.72 -7.97 0.68
N GLY A 72 13.70 -7.42 -0.54
CA GLY A 72 13.13 -8.05 -1.75
C GLY A 72 14.00 -7.91 -2.99
N PRO A 73 13.44 -8.19 -4.17
CA PRO A 73 14.14 -7.96 -5.44
C PRO A 73 14.54 -6.49 -5.57
N ASN A 74 15.77 -6.25 -6.02
CA ASN A 74 16.30 -4.91 -6.29
C ASN A 74 16.06 -4.47 -7.75
N ASP A 75 15.25 -5.24 -8.49
CA ASP A 75 14.77 -4.88 -9.81
C ASP A 75 13.27 -4.56 -9.76
N MET A 76 12.89 -3.42 -10.33
CA MET A 76 11.52 -2.91 -10.23
C MET A 76 10.48 -3.86 -10.82
N LYS A 77 10.84 -4.61 -11.87
CA LYS A 77 9.93 -5.54 -12.54
C LYS A 77 9.55 -6.70 -11.63
N THR A 78 10.52 -7.44 -11.11
CA THR A 78 10.26 -8.59 -10.23
C THR A 78 9.62 -8.13 -8.92
N TRP A 79 10.06 -6.98 -8.38
CA TRP A 79 9.43 -6.39 -7.19
C TRP A 79 7.94 -6.12 -7.41
N LEU A 80 7.57 -5.53 -8.55
CA LEU A 80 6.17 -5.27 -8.90
C LEU A 80 5.36 -6.56 -9.09
N GLU A 81 5.93 -7.57 -9.75
CA GLU A 81 5.27 -8.88 -9.92
C GLU A 81 4.92 -9.49 -8.55
N GLU A 82 5.89 -9.54 -7.63
CA GLU A 82 5.67 -10.09 -6.28
C GLU A 82 4.66 -9.29 -5.46
N VAL A 83 4.76 -7.96 -5.47
CA VAL A 83 3.83 -7.09 -4.74
C VAL A 83 2.41 -7.19 -5.29
N ASN A 84 2.26 -7.29 -6.61
CA ASN A 84 0.94 -7.44 -7.23
C ASN A 84 0.30 -8.79 -6.87
N ASP A 85 1.07 -9.87 -6.84
CA ASP A 85 0.58 -11.19 -6.43
C ASP A 85 0.13 -11.19 -4.97
N LEU A 86 0.93 -10.60 -4.08
CA LEU A 86 0.56 -10.42 -2.67
C LEU A 86 -0.73 -9.60 -2.53
N ASN A 87 -0.81 -8.46 -3.22
CA ASN A 87 -1.97 -7.59 -3.19
C ASN A 87 -3.24 -8.32 -3.67
N ALA A 88 -3.15 -9.08 -4.76
CA ALA A 88 -4.26 -9.84 -5.31
C ALA A 88 -4.73 -10.95 -4.34
N ALA A 89 -3.80 -11.70 -3.76
CA ALA A 89 -4.10 -12.77 -2.80
C ALA A 89 -4.75 -12.22 -1.51
N MET A 90 -4.21 -11.12 -0.98
CA MET A 90 -4.75 -10.47 0.21
C MET A 90 -6.16 -9.92 -0.02
N LYS A 91 -6.41 -9.25 -1.14
CA LYS A 91 -7.74 -8.71 -1.47
C LYS A 91 -8.80 -9.80 -1.68
N SER A 92 -8.43 -10.93 -2.26
CA SER A 92 -9.38 -11.97 -2.65
C SER A 92 -9.66 -13.02 -1.58
N VAL A 93 -8.67 -13.34 -0.72
CA VAL A 93 -8.74 -14.50 0.19
C VAL A 93 -8.69 -14.12 1.67
N SER A 94 -8.48 -12.84 2.00
CA SER A 94 -8.52 -12.41 3.41
C SER A 94 -9.93 -12.52 4.00
N ALA A 95 -9.99 -12.97 5.24
CA ALA A 95 -11.28 -13.25 5.91
C ALA A 95 -12.01 -12.00 6.44
N CYS A 96 -11.36 -10.83 6.49
CA CYS A 96 -11.95 -9.61 7.04
C CYS A 96 -11.46 -8.34 6.33
N GLY A 97 -12.09 -7.21 6.64
CA GLY A 97 -11.80 -5.90 6.05
C GLY A 97 -10.35 -5.45 6.20
N LEU A 98 -9.67 -5.79 7.31
CA LEU A 98 -8.27 -5.44 7.52
C LEU A 98 -7.38 -6.07 6.44
N GLY A 99 -7.49 -7.39 6.24
CA GLY A 99 -6.67 -8.09 5.25
C GLY A 99 -6.98 -7.69 3.82
N MET A 100 -8.23 -7.28 3.53
CA MET A 100 -8.60 -6.74 2.22
C MET A 100 -8.10 -5.29 2.00
N ALA A 101 -8.05 -4.48 3.06
CA ALA A 101 -7.69 -3.06 2.98
C ALA A 101 -6.18 -2.80 3.04
N ALA A 102 -5.42 -3.57 3.81
CA ALA A 102 -3.96 -3.42 3.93
C ALA A 102 -3.22 -3.30 2.58
N PRO A 103 -3.44 -4.18 1.57
CA PRO A 103 -2.72 -4.09 0.30
C PRO A 103 -3.03 -2.81 -0.51
N LEU A 104 -4.13 -2.10 -0.20
CA LEU A 104 -4.48 -0.85 -0.89
C LEU A 104 -3.47 0.27 -0.61
N VAL A 105 -2.74 0.20 0.52
CA VAL A 105 -1.67 1.16 0.84
C VAL A 105 -0.56 1.07 -0.21
N VAL A 106 -0.06 -0.13 -0.48
CA VAL A 106 1.03 -0.35 -1.43
C VAL A 106 0.57 -0.12 -2.86
N GLU A 107 -0.66 -0.53 -3.20
CA GLU A 107 -1.25 -0.24 -4.52
C GLU A 107 -1.36 1.27 -4.78
N SER A 108 -1.79 2.05 -3.79
CA SER A 108 -1.87 3.51 -3.89
C SER A 108 -0.49 4.15 -3.99
N LEU A 109 0.48 3.65 -3.22
CA LEU A 109 1.87 4.11 -3.28
C LEU A 109 2.44 3.94 -4.70
N VAL A 110 2.33 2.74 -5.28
CA VAL A 110 2.82 2.45 -6.63
C VAL A 110 2.10 3.29 -7.69
N ARG A 111 0.79 3.51 -7.55
CA ARG A 111 -0.01 4.28 -8.50
C ARG A 111 0.37 5.77 -8.51
N HIS A 112 0.56 6.38 -7.34
CA HIS A 112 0.69 7.83 -7.23
C HIS A 112 2.13 8.31 -7.04
N PHE A 113 3.04 7.44 -6.57
CA PHE A 113 4.44 7.76 -6.35
C PHE A 113 5.40 6.73 -7.01
N PRO A 114 5.18 6.37 -8.29
CA PRO A 114 5.99 5.34 -8.95
C PRO A 114 7.49 5.68 -8.93
N ASP A 115 7.85 6.96 -9.13
CA ASP A 115 9.25 7.40 -9.14
C ASP A 115 9.94 7.20 -7.78
N GLN A 116 9.23 7.43 -6.67
CA GLN A 116 9.79 7.20 -5.33
C GLN A 116 9.99 5.71 -5.07
N VAL A 117 9.03 4.87 -5.50
CA VAL A 117 9.14 3.40 -5.38
C VAL A 117 10.30 2.88 -6.21
N THR A 118 10.41 3.27 -7.48
CA THR A 118 11.51 2.84 -8.36
C THR A 118 12.86 3.27 -7.80
N ALA A 119 12.99 4.53 -7.36
CA ALA A 119 14.24 4.99 -6.76
C ALA A 119 14.58 4.21 -5.48
N HIS A 120 13.60 3.88 -4.64
CA HIS A 120 13.80 3.09 -3.43
C HIS A 120 14.27 1.66 -3.73
N VAL A 121 13.59 0.97 -4.66
CA VAL A 121 13.91 -0.42 -5.05
C VAL A 121 15.30 -0.51 -5.68
N GLU A 122 15.62 0.40 -6.61
CA GLU A 122 16.88 0.36 -7.35
C GLU A 122 18.08 0.91 -6.56
N ALA A 123 17.87 1.79 -5.57
CA ALA A 123 18.95 2.30 -4.73
C ALA A 123 19.70 1.18 -3.97
N LYS A 124 19.04 0.03 -3.75
CA LYS A 124 19.61 -1.15 -3.09
C LYS A 124 20.31 -2.12 -4.06
N ALA A 125 20.21 -1.90 -5.38
CA ALA A 125 20.92 -2.67 -6.40
C ALA A 125 22.41 -2.29 -6.54
N ARG A 126 22.82 -1.19 -5.91
CA ARG A 126 24.19 -0.63 -5.92
C ARG A 126 24.94 -1.01 -4.67
#